data_AF-A0A7Y5PRI8-F1
#
_entry.id   AF-A0A7Y5PRI8-F1
#
_cell.length_a   1.000
_cell.length_b   1.000
_cell.length_c   1.000
_cell.angle_alpha   90.00
_cell.angle_beta   90.00
_cell.angle_gamma   90.00
#
_symmetry.space_group_name_H-M   'P 1'
#
loop_
_entity.id
_entity.type
_entity.pdbx_description
1 polymer ?
#
loop_
_entity_poly.entity_id
_entity_poly.type
_entity_poly.pdbx_seq_one_letter_code
_entity_poly.pdbx_strand_id
1 'polypeptide(L)'
;MNHEDQESPLVRCALSLSQSLANSLESYSRLLGLEKEQQSLIETGDLEGAATRIAQKQELLAAIQTADQHLQEEYKAWLEVRSMAPENLRERLQEQVDNLQKVISEILVIQKSNEENLHHHADEIGQKLKEIQQRRTAHRGYQQRAAQDAYGKSRYYDKNS
;
A
#
# COMPACT_ATOMS: atom_id res chain seq x y z
N MET A 1 5.26 -57.61 -4.47
CA MET A 1 6.47 -56.79 -4.15
C MET A 1 6.19 -55.43 -4.74
N ASN A 2 6.03 -54.45 -3.87
CA ASN A 2 5.37 -53.18 -4.16
C ASN A 2 6.21 -52.33 -5.12
N HIS A 3 5.61 -51.87 -6.22
CA HIS A 3 6.12 -50.72 -6.97
C HIS A 3 5.68 -49.46 -6.21
N GLU A 4 6.38 -49.16 -5.13
CA GLU A 4 6.23 -47.92 -4.37
C GLU A 4 6.72 -46.73 -5.22
N ASP A 5 5.77 -45.90 -5.66
CA ASP A 5 5.80 -44.43 -5.59
C ASP A 5 7.08 -43.69 -5.99
N GLN A 6 7.69 -44.05 -7.12
CA GLN A 6 8.58 -43.11 -7.80
C GLN A 6 7.76 -42.21 -8.72
N GLU A 7 7.15 -41.16 -8.16
CA GLU A 7 6.62 -40.06 -8.96
C GLU A 7 7.68 -39.63 -9.99
N SER A 8 7.28 -39.57 -11.27
CA SER A 8 8.14 -39.12 -12.37
C SER A 8 8.82 -37.79 -11.99
N PRO A 9 10.11 -37.57 -12.33
CA PRO A 9 10.80 -36.30 -12.07
C PRO A 9 10.01 -35.08 -12.53
N LEU A 10 9.23 -35.23 -13.60
CA LEU A 10 8.32 -34.21 -14.13
C LEU A 10 7.16 -33.90 -13.17
N VAL A 11 6.56 -34.94 -12.58
CA VAL A 11 5.48 -34.79 -11.59
C VAL A 11 6.00 -34.11 -10.33
N ARG A 12 7.19 -34.51 -9.86
CA ARG A 12 7.83 -33.88 -8.69
C ARG A 12 8.12 -32.39 -8.93
N CYS A 13 8.68 -32.05 -10.09
CA CYS A 13 8.93 -30.66 -10.47
C CYS A 13 7.62 -29.83 -10.49
N ALA A 14 6.57 -30.36 -11.10
CA ALA A 14 5.28 -29.69 -11.16
C ALA A 14 4.61 -29.54 -9.78
N LEU A 15 4.71 -30.54 -8.91
CA LEU A 15 4.18 -30.48 -7.55
C LEU A 15 4.93 -29.45 -6.71
N SER A 16 6.26 -29.40 -6.79
CA SER A 16 7.08 -28.40 -6.11
C SER A 16 6.67 -26.98 -6.52
N LEU A 17 6.62 -26.73 -7.84
CA LEU A 17 6.19 -25.44 -8.37
C LEU A 17 4.76 -25.09 -7.95
N SER A 18 3.82 -26.04 -8.00
CA SER A 18 2.44 -25.81 -7.55
C SER A 18 2.38 -25.43 -6.08
N GLN A 19 3.21 -26.04 -5.23
CA GLN A 19 3.25 -25.71 -3.81
C GLN A 19 3.81 -24.31 -3.58
N SER A 20 4.89 -23.95 -4.27
CA SER A 20 5.46 -22.60 -4.16
C SER A 20 4.52 -21.53 -4.71
N LEU A 21 3.84 -21.79 -5.83
CA LEU A 21 2.80 -20.89 -6.35
C LEU A 21 1.66 -20.70 -5.33
N ALA A 22 1.23 -21.77 -4.65
CA ALA A 22 0.20 -21.68 -3.60
C ALA A 22 0.68 -20.84 -2.39
N ASN A 23 1.90 -21.07 -1.93
CA ASN A 23 2.50 -20.32 -0.82
C ASN A 23 2.68 -18.82 -1.17
N SER A 24 3.14 -18.53 -2.38
CA SER A 24 3.22 -17.15 -2.89
C SER A 24 1.83 -16.53 -2.97
N LEU A 25 0.84 -17.24 -3.52
CA LEU A 25 -0.53 -16.74 -3.62
C LEU A 25 -1.12 -16.41 -2.24
N GLU A 26 -0.88 -17.24 -1.22
CA GLU A 26 -1.31 -16.95 0.15
C GLU A 26 -0.67 -15.66 0.68
N SER A 27 0.64 -15.50 0.49
CA SER A 27 1.39 -14.33 0.95
C SER A 27 0.93 -13.04 0.26
N TYR A 28 0.77 -13.08 -1.07
CA TYR A 28 0.24 -11.97 -1.84
C TYR A 28 -1.23 -11.68 -1.51
N SER A 29 -2.06 -12.69 -1.24
CA SER A 29 -3.44 -12.48 -0.81
C SER A 29 -3.52 -11.79 0.56
N ARG A 30 -2.61 -12.12 1.48
CA ARG A 30 -2.49 -11.41 2.76
C ARG A 30 -2.05 -9.96 2.56
N LEU A 31 -1.11 -9.71 1.64
CA LEU A 31 -0.70 -8.35 1.27
C LEU A 31 -1.87 -7.54 0.70
N LEU A 32 -2.66 -8.15 -0.19
CA LEU A 32 -3.88 -7.53 -0.73
C LEU A 32 -4.89 -7.18 0.37
N GLY A 33 -5.05 -8.04 1.38
CA GLY A 33 -5.85 -7.74 2.56
C GLY A 33 -5.38 -6.48 3.29
N LEU A 34 -4.07 -6.38 3.53
CA LEU A 34 -3.46 -5.19 4.17
C LEU A 34 -3.63 -3.93 3.32
N GLU A 35 -3.55 -4.02 1.99
CA GLU A 35 -3.78 -2.88 1.09
C GLU A 35 -5.21 -2.36 1.19
N LYS A 36 -6.20 -3.25 1.21
CA LYS A 36 -7.62 -2.91 1.34
C LYS A 36 -7.94 -2.33 2.71
N GLU A 37 -7.37 -2.89 3.77
CA GLU A 37 -7.50 -2.34 5.12
C GLU A 37 -6.88 -0.94 5.22
N GLN A 38 -5.69 -0.75 4.64
CA GLN A 38 -5.06 0.57 4.59
C GLN A 38 -5.94 1.57 3.83
N GLN A 39 -6.50 1.19 2.69
CA GLN A 39 -7.40 2.03 1.91
C GLN A 39 -8.58 2.50 2.75
N SER A 40 -9.26 1.57 3.42
CA SER A 40 -10.39 1.88 4.30
C SER A 40 -10.01 2.81 5.46
N LEU A 41 -8.81 2.67 6.03
CA LEU A 41 -8.33 3.53 7.11
C LEU A 41 -8.01 4.95 6.61
N ILE A 42 -7.43 5.08 5.41
CA ILE A 42 -7.21 6.38 4.78
C ILE A 42 -8.56 7.06 4.53
N GLU A 43 -9.51 6.36 3.93
CA GLU A 43 -10.86 6.90 3.62
C GLU A 43 -11.63 7.37 4.86
N THR A 44 -11.42 6.70 6.00
CA THR A 44 -12.04 7.08 7.29
C THR A 44 -11.23 8.11 8.09
N GLY A 45 -10.05 8.49 7.60
CA GLY A 45 -9.18 9.48 8.22
C GLY A 45 -8.32 8.95 9.38
N ASP A 46 -8.29 7.64 9.61
CA ASP A 46 -7.41 7.00 10.59
C ASP A 46 -6.00 6.78 9.99
N LEU A 47 -5.24 7.88 9.92
CA LEU A 47 -3.90 7.87 9.34
C LEU A 47 -2.88 7.10 10.20
N GLU A 48 -3.11 6.99 11.51
CA GLU A 48 -2.24 6.21 12.41
C GLU A 48 -2.43 4.71 12.20
N GLY A 49 -3.69 4.27 12.08
CA GLY A 49 -4.03 2.91 11.65
C GLY A 49 -3.45 2.60 10.27
N ALA A 50 -3.59 3.51 9.30
CA ALA A 50 -3.03 3.35 7.97
C ALA A 50 -1.49 3.20 8.00
N ALA A 51 -0.80 4.00 8.81
CA ALA A 51 0.66 3.89 8.99
C ALA A 51 1.08 2.54 9.60
N THR A 52 0.29 2.00 10.53
CA THR A 52 0.53 0.67 11.12
C THR A 52 0.46 -0.43 10.06
N ARG A 53 -0.45 -0.30 9.07
CA ARG A 53 -0.52 -1.25 7.95
C ARG A 53 0.71 -1.18 7.06
N ILE A 54 1.28 -0.01 6.83
CA ILE A 54 2.54 0.12 6.06
C ILE A 54 3.66 -0.71 6.69
N ALA A 55 3.83 -0.66 8.01
CA ALA A 55 4.85 -1.44 8.71
C ALA A 55 4.62 -2.97 8.53
N GLN A 56 3.39 -3.43 8.69
CA GLN A 56 3.04 -4.85 8.49
C GLN A 56 3.29 -5.30 7.04
N LYS A 57 3.03 -4.43 6.05
CA LYS A 57 3.34 -4.72 4.65
C LYS A 57 4.85 -4.84 4.41
N GLN A 58 5.67 -4.01 5.06
CA GLN A 58 7.13 -4.09 4.92
C GLN A 58 7.68 -5.44 5.42
N GLU A 59 7.21 -5.92 6.58
CA GLU A 59 7.58 -7.24 7.10
C GLU A 59 7.17 -8.37 6.14
N LEU A 60 5.95 -8.30 5.60
CA LEU A 60 5.44 -9.30 4.67
C LEU A 60 6.18 -9.28 3.32
N LEU A 61 6.55 -8.10 2.81
CA LEU A 61 7.30 -7.95 1.57
C LEU A 61 8.69 -8.59 1.67
N ALA A 62 9.35 -8.52 2.82
CA ALA A 62 10.62 -9.20 3.03
C ALA A 62 10.47 -10.73 2.91
N ALA A 63 9.40 -11.30 3.47
CA ALA A 63 9.09 -12.72 3.34
C ALA A 63 8.75 -13.12 1.88
N ILE A 64 7.95 -12.30 1.20
CA ILE A 64 7.60 -12.49 -0.22
C ILE A 64 8.86 -12.49 -1.09
N GLN A 65 9.79 -11.56 -0.87
CA GLN A 65 11.03 -11.49 -1.64
C GLN A 65 11.86 -12.78 -1.57
N THR A 66 11.94 -13.40 -0.39
CA THR A 66 12.62 -14.69 -0.24
C THR A 66 11.87 -15.82 -0.95
N ALA A 67 10.54 -15.87 -0.83
CA ALA A 67 9.73 -16.88 -1.51
C ALA A 67 9.78 -16.75 -3.04
N ASP A 68 9.78 -15.52 -3.57
CA ASP A 68 9.81 -15.26 -5.01
C ASP A 68 11.13 -15.68 -5.66
N GLN A 69 12.26 -15.58 -4.95
CA GLN A 69 13.53 -16.10 -5.44
C GLN A 69 13.44 -17.63 -5.67
N HIS A 70 12.89 -18.36 -4.71
CA HIS A 70 12.72 -19.80 -4.84
C HIS A 70 11.72 -20.16 -5.94
N LEU A 71 10.59 -19.46 -6.00
CA LEU A 71 9.58 -19.65 -7.05
C LEU A 71 10.16 -19.42 -8.45
N GLN A 72 11.03 -18.42 -8.63
CA GLN A 72 11.69 -18.17 -9.91
C GLN A 72 12.59 -19.31 -10.36
N GLU A 73 13.32 -19.94 -9.42
CA GLU A 73 14.18 -21.08 -9.72
C GLU A 73 13.35 -22.30 -10.15
N GLU A 74 12.28 -22.59 -9.41
CA GLU A 74 11.37 -23.70 -9.74
C GLU A 74 10.61 -23.46 -11.06
N TYR A 75 10.19 -22.22 -11.32
CA TYR A 75 9.53 -21.87 -12.56
C TYR A 75 10.47 -22.03 -13.76
N LYS A 76 11.75 -21.67 -13.63
CA LYS A 76 12.77 -21.92 -14.65
C LYS A 76 12.95 -23.42 -14.91
N ALA A 77 13.09 -24.22 -13.85
CA ALA A 77 13.21 -25.67 -13.97
C ALA A 77 11.98 -26.27 -14.67
N TRP A 78 10.78 -25.78 -14.34
CA TRP A 78 9.55 -26.19 -15.02
C TRP A 78 9.56 -25.86 -16.51
N LEU A 79 10.01 -24.67 -16.92
CA LEU A 79 10.07 -24.29 -18.34
C LEU A 79 10.94 -25.23 -19.17
N GLU A 80 12.00 -25.80 -18.59
CA GLU A 80 12.89 -26.75 -19.28
C GLU A 80 12.19 -28.08 -19.58
N VAL A 81 11.26 -28.51 -18.74
CA VAL A 81 10.58 -29.82 -18.83
C VAL A 81 9.11 -29.73 -19.24
N ARG A 82 8.54 -28.51 -19.31
CA ARG A 82 7.11 -28.25 -19.55
C ARG A 82 6.60 -28.93 -20.82
N SER A 83 7.39 -28.98 -21.89
CA SER A 83 6.97 -29.57 -23.17
C SER A 83 6.68 -31.07 -23.08
N MET A 84 7.24 -31.75 -22.07
CA MET A 84 7.03 -33.18 -21.80
C MET A 84 5.83 -33.43 -20.90
N ALA A 85 5.22 -32.38 -20.34
CA ALA A 85 4.12 -32.51 -19.40
C ALA A 85 2.77 -32.67 -20.10
N PRO A 86 1.86 -33.50 -19.53
CA PRO A 86 0.47 -33.56 -19.96
C PRO A 86 -0.19 -32.17 -19.99
N GLU A 87 -1.10 -31.95 -20.94
CA GLU A 87 -1.78 -30.66 -21.14
C GLU A 87 -2.54 -30.19 -19.89
N ASN A 88 -3.30 -31.08 -19.26
CA ASN A 88 -4.03 -30.77 -18.02
C ASN A 88 -3.11 -30.26 -16.88
N LEU A 89 -1.89 -30.78 -16.78
CA LEU A 89 -0.92 -30.33 -15.77
C LEU A 89 -0.38 -28.95 -16.11
N ARG A 90 -0.12 -28.68 -17.40
CA ARG A 90 0.30 -27.37 -17.88
C ARG A 90 -0.77 -26.31 -17.67
N GLU A 91 -2.03 -26.63 -17.95
CA GLU A 91 -3.17 -25.74 -17.74
C GLU A 91 -3.35 -25.39 -16.26
N ARG A 92 -3.34 -26.39 -15.36
CA ARG A 92 -3.48 -26.15 -13.91
C ARG A 92 -2.39 -25.24 -13.34
N LEU A 93 -1.14 -25.45 -13.73
CA LEU A 93 -0.04 -24.57 -13.30
C LEU A 93 -0.17 -23.16 -13.91
N GLN A 94 -0.64 -23.06 -15.15
CA GLN A 94 -0.90 -21.78 -15.79
C GLN A 94 -2.01 -21.00 -15.05
N GLU A 95 -3.11 -21.66 -14.67
CA GLU A 95 -4.19 -21.04 -13.89
C GLU A 95 -3.68 -20.49 -12.56
N GLN A 96 -2.77 -21.20 -11.88
CA GLN A 96 -2.16 -20.72 -10.64
C GLN A 96 -1.29 -19.48 -10.86
N VAL A 97 -0.50 -19.47 -11.94
CA VAL A 97 0.29 -18.30 -12.34
C VAL A 97 -0.61 -17.11 -12.64
N ASP A 98 -1.68 -17.32 -13.41
CA ASP A 98 -2.62 -16.27 -13.81
C ASP A 98 -3.35 -15.70 -12.58
N ASN A 99 -3.75 -16.56 -11.63
CA ASN A 99 -4.34 -16.15 -10.36
C ASN A 99 -3.38 -15.29 -9.53
N LEU A 100 -2.11 -15.69 -9.44
CA LEU A 100 -1.09 -14.91 -8.73
C LEU A 100 -0.87 -13.54 -9.39
N GLN A 101 -0.75 -13.49 -10.72
CA GLN A 101 -0.62 -12.24 -11.48
C GLN A 101 -1.82 -11.31 -11.29
N LYS A 102 -3.03 -11.87 -11.23
CA LYS A 102 -4.26 -11.11 -10.97
C LYS A 102 -4.21 -10.44 -9.59
N VAL A 103 -3.83 -11.18 -8.55
CA VAL A 103 -3.70 -10.63 -7.19
C VAL A 103 -2.63 -9.52 -7.14
N ILE A 104 -1.47 -9.74 -7.76
CA ILE A 104 -0.40 -8.72 -7.85
C ILE A 104 -0.91 -7.46 -8.56
N SER A 105 -1.64 -7.62 -9.66
CA SER A 105 -2.19 -6.48 -10.40
C SER A 105 -3.19 -5.68 -9.56
N GLU A 106 -4.04 -6.37 -8.78
CA GLU A 106 -4.98 -5.72 -7.86
C GLU A 106 -4.28 -4.94 -6.75
N ILE A 107 -3.21 -5.51 -6.16
CA ILE A 107 -2.35 -4.84 -5.18
C ILE A 107 -1.80 -3.53 -5.74
N LEU A 108 -1.25 -3.55 -6.96
CA LEU A 108 -0.65 -2.36 -7.57
C LEU A 108 -1.68 -1.25 -7.82
N VAL A 109 -2.90 -1.61 -8.22
CA VAL A 109 -3.99 -0.64 -8.40
C VAL A 109 -4.38 0.01 -7.08
N ILE A 110 -4.57 -0.79 -6.02
CA ILE A 110 -4.96 -0.27 -4.70
C ILE A 110 -3.84 0.57 -4.10
N GLN A 111 -2.59 0.11 -4.18
CA GLN A 111 -1.44 0.85 -3.64
C GLN A 111 -1.31 2.24 -4.29
N LYS A 112 -1.56 2.34 -5.60
CA LYS A 112 -1.60 3.64 -6.29
C LYS A 112 -2.72 4.54 -5.76
N SER A 113 -3.91 3.98 -5.57
CA SER A 113 -5.04 4.73 -4.98
C SER A 113 -4.74 5.19 -3.55
N ASN A 114 -4.08 4.35 -2.75
CA ASN A 114 -3.68 4.69 -1.38
C ASN A 114 -2.69 5.85 -1.36
N GLU A 115 -1.71 5.86 -2.27
CA GLU A 115 -0.75 6.95 -2.42
C GLU A 115 -1.45 8.28 -2.81
N GLU A 116 -2.33 8.24 -3.80
CA GLU A 116 -3.10 9.41 -4.24
C GLU A 116 -3.96 9.99 -3.10
N ASN A 117 -4.66 9.14 -2.33
CA ASN A 117 -5.49 9.56 -1.22
C ASN A 117 -4.66 10.15 -0.06
N LEU A 118 -3.51 9.57 0.27
CA LEU A 118 -2.61 10.13 1.29
C LEU A 118 -2.09 11.51 0.91
N HIS A 119 -1.73 11.71 -0.37
CA HIS A 119 -1.35 13.02 -0.88
C HIS A 119 -2.50 14.03 -0.77
N HIS A 120 -3.72 13.62 -1.10
CA HIS A 120 -4.89 14.49 -0.95
C HIS A 120 -5.09 14.94 0.50
N HIS A 121 -5.02 14.04 1.47
CA HIS A 121 -5.13 14.41 2.89
C HIS A 121 -3.99 15.34 3.35
N ALA A 122 -2.77 15.13 2.88
CA ALA A 122 -1.65 16.01 3.18
C ALA A 122 -1.90 17.44 2.66
N ASP A 123 -2.46 17.57 1.45
CA ASP A 123 -2.83 18.85 0.86
C ASP A 123 -3.96 19.55 1.63
N GLU A 124 -4.99 18.81 2.04
CA GLU A 124 -6.08 19.34 2.87
C GLU A 124 -5.56 19.90 4.21
N ILE A 125 -4.65 19.17 4.87
CA ILE A 125 -4.01 19.63 6.11
C ILE A 125 -3.20 20.91 5.83
N GLY A 126 -2.44 20.94 4.73
CA GLY A 126 -1.68 22.11 4.31
C GLY A 126 -2.56 23.34 4.06
N GLN A 127 -3.72 23.17 3.43
CA GLN A 127 -4.70 24.25 3.22
C GLN A 127 -5.27 24.76 4.55
N LYS A 128 -5.70 23.85 5.44
CA LYS A 128 -6.21 24.22 6.77
C LYS A 128 -5.17 25.00 7.59
N LEU A 129 -3.91 24.61 7.53
CA LEU A 129 -2.82 25.33 8.22
C LEU A 129 -2.62 26.75 7.66
N LYS A 130 -2.67 26.92 6.32
CA LYS A 130 -2.61 28.25 5.69
C LYS A 130 -3.77 29.14 6.13
N GLU A 131 -4.99 28.62 6.20
CA GLU A 131 -6.15 29.36 6.68
C GLU A 131 -6.02 29.79 8.15
N ILE A 132 -5.49 28.91 9.01
CA ILE A 132 -5.22 29.24 10.42
C ILE A 132 -4.19 30.36 10.51
N GLN A 133 -3.11 30.29 9.73
CA GLN A 133 -2.09 31.33 9.70
C GLN A 133 -2.66 32.68 9.22
N GLN A 134 -3.45 32.67 8.14
CA GLN A 134 -4.11 33.86 7.61
C GLN A 134 -5.07 34.49 8.63
N ARG A 135 -5.88 33.68 9.33
CA ARG A 135 -6.76 34.14 10.42
C ARG A 135 -5.99 34.80 11.56
N ARG A 136 -4.86 34.21 11.98
CA ARG A 136 -3.98 34.79 13.00
C ARG A 136 -3.39 36.13 12.56
N THR A 137 -2.92 36.24 11.32
CA THR A 137 -2.39 37.48 10.76
C THR A 137 -3.46 38.57 10.68
N ALA A 138 -4.67 38.23 10.20
CA ALA A 138 -5.79 39.16 10.15
C ALA A 138 -6.16 39.67 11.56
N HIS A 139 -6.24 38.79 12.56
CA HIS A 139 -6.56 39.17 13.93
C HIS A 139 -5.53 40.16 14.53
N ARG A 140 -4.23 39.94 14.28
CA ARG A 140 -3.17 40.89 14.68
C ARG A 140 -3.32 42.25 13.99
N GLY A 141 -3.66 42.25 12.70
CA GLY A 141 -3.91 43.49 11.94
C GLY A 141 -5.09 44.30 12.51
N TYR A 142 -6.17 43.62 12.92
CA TYR A 142 -7.32 44.27 13.56
C TYR A 142 -6.96 44.84 14.95
N GLN A 143 -6.21 44.10 15.77
CA GLN A 143 -5.76 44.59 17.08
C GLN A 143 -4.83 45.81 16.96
N GLN A 144 -3.92 45.83 15.99
CA GLN A 144 -3.05 46.99 15.75
C GLN A 144 -3.83 48.22 15.28
N ARG A 145 -4.82 48.07 14.39
CA ARG A 145 -5.68 49.19 13.96
C ARG A 145 -6.52 49.73 15.11
N ALA A 146 -7.14 48.85 15.91
CA ALA A 146 -7.89 49.26 17.09
C ALA A 146 -7.01 50.01 18.11
N ALA A 147 -5.75 49.59 18.31
CA ALA A 147 -4.80 50.27 19.17
C ALA A 147 -4.36 51.65 18.61
N GLN A 148 -4.14 51.76 17.30
CA GLN A 148 -3.82 53.04 16.66
C GLN A 148 -4.97 54.04 16.74
N ASP A 149 -6.22 53.60 16.56
CA ASP A 149 -7.41 54.45 16.69
C ASP A 149 -7.64 54.92 18.14
N ALA A 150 -7.34 54.07 19.14
CA ALA A 150 -7.42 54.43 20.56
C ALA A 150 -6.37 55.49 20.96
N TYR A 151 -5.13 55.36 20.48
CA TYR A 151 -4.08 56.36 20.71
C TYR A 151 -4.32 57.67 19.95
N GLY A 152 -4.90 57.60 18.74
CA GLY A 152 -5.27 58.77 17.95
C GLY A 152 -6.35 59.62 18.62
N LYS A 153 -7.38 59.00 19.23
CA LYS A 153 -8.43 59.73 19.96
C LYS A 153 -7.95 60.33 21.29
N SER A 154 -7.01 59.67 21.99
CA SER A 154 -6.48 60.17 23.27
C SER A 154 -5.71 61.49 23.13
N ARG A 155 -4.96 61.68 22.03
CA ARG A 155 -4.19 62.92 21.77
C ARG A 155 -5.01 64.17 21.47
N TYR A 156 -6.29 64.03 21.10
CA TYR A 156 -7.15 65.20 20.83
C TYR A 156 -7.85 65.74 22.07
N TYR A 157 -7.93 64.97 23.16
CA TYR A 157 -8.58 65.41 24.40
C TYR A 157 -7.64 66.09 25.41
N ASP A 158 -6.31 66.01 25.20
CA ASP A 158 -5.31 66.52 26.16
C ASP A 158 -4.71 67.88 25.76
N LYS A 159 -5.29 68.57 24.76
CA LYS A 159 -4.86 69.91 24.31
C LYS A 159 -5.85 71.04 24.62
N ASN A 160 -6.94 70.75 25.33
CA ASN A 160 -8.00 71.71 25.65
C ASN A 160 -8.29 71.85 27.16
N SER A 161 -7.37 71.44 28.05
CA SER A 161 -7.43 71.76 29.49
C SER A 161 -6.42 72.83 29.85
#